data_AF-A0A2H6BE90-F1
#
_entry.id   AF-A0A2H6BE90-F1
#
_cell.length_a   1.000
_cell.length_b   1.000
_cell.length_c   1.000
_cell.angle_alpha   90.00
_cell.angle_beta   90.00
_cell.angle_gamma   90.00
#
_symmetry.space_group_name_H-M   'P 1'
#
loop_
_entity.id
_entity.type
_entity.pdbx_description
1 polymer ?
#
loop_
_entity_poly.entity_id
_entity_poly.type
_entity_poly.pdbx_seq_one_letter_code
_entity_poly.pdbx_strand_id
1 'polypeptide(L)'
;MQISFFATEIDELEVWKLAFALPGMRVYEAAVHGDRPLREFFSAEEVREARAAEPYISLKLHPSLAGGAPVLDLTPRDDRNPPEPGNILLQQLIGPALINCTWYGWMRTSPKCLQNSVFSAWNPAGARSRSIYSDEYLDDVDWKMFTSTFRKLQRQIHNMAVAKIGSVRVLPDALRLLASDEIALWGWGENVTISSPHLLIKTTRLN
;
A
#
# COMPACT_ATOMS: atom_id res chain seq x y z
N MET A 1 -12.20 -0.28 2.90
CA MET A 1 -11.66 1.04 3.31
C MET A 1 -10.43 1.32 2.48
N GLN A 2 -10.16 2.56 2.09
CA GLN A 2 -9.06 2.86 1.16
C GLN A 2 -8.53 4.29 1.31
N ILE A 3 -7.24 4.49 1.08
CA ILE A 3 -6.63 5.78 0.78
C ILE A 3 -5.75 5.66 -0.47
N SER A 4 -5.86 6.65 -1.35
CA SER A 4 -5.07 6.74 -2.58
C SER A 4 -4.29 8.04 -2.60
N PHE A 5 -3.04 7.97 -3.05
CA PHE A 5 -2.13 9.11 -3.04
C PHE A 5 -1.03 8.96 -4.09
N PHE A 6 -0.58 10.08 -4.65
CA PHE A 6 0.61 10.20 -5.49
C PHE A 6 1.81 10.47 -4.59
N ALA A 7 2.84 9.64 -4.73
CA ALA A 7 4.04 9.66 -3.90
C ALA A 7 5.25 9.20 -4.70
N THR A 8 6.38 9.90 -4.53
CA THR A 8 7.68 9.47 -5.04
C THR A 8 8.32 8.48 -4.08
N GLU A 9 9.53 8.01 -4.39
CA GLU A 9 10.35 7.19 -3.48
C GLU A 9 10.76 7.95 -2.20
N ILE A 10 10.88 9.29 -2.26
CA ILE A 10 11.16 10.12 -1.08
C ILE A 10 9.92 10.15 -0.18
N ASP A 11 8.74 10.39 -0.78
CA ASP A 11 7.47 10.35 -0.05
C ASP A 11 7.20 8.94 0.51
N GLU A 12 7.62 7.88 -0.18
CA GLU A 12 7.49 6.49 0.25
C GLU A 12 8.11 6.24 1.61
N LEU A 13 9.35 6.69 1.80
CA LEU A 13 10.06 6.53 3.05
C LEU A 13 9.28 7.17 4.21
N GLU A 14 8.72 8.35 4.00
CA GLU A 14 7.91 9.04 5.01
C GLU A 14 6.57 8.32 5.28
N VAL A 15 5.92 7.77 4.26
CA VAL A 15 4.72 6.92 4.44
C VAL A 15 5.04 5.70 5.31
N TRP A 16 6.17 5.02 5.06
CA TRP A 16 6.56 3.86 5.86
C TRP A 16 6.92 4.23 7.29
N LYS A 17 7.62 5.36 7.52
CA LYS A 17 7.86 5.87 8.87
C LYS A 17 6.55 6.09 9.64
N LEU A 18 5.52 6.65 8.99
CA LEU A 18 4.20 6.81 9.59
C LEU A 18 3.55 5.47 9.92
N ALA A 19 3.68 4.47 9.04
CA ALA A 19 3.15 3.14 9.28
C ALA A 19 3.82 2.45 10.47
N PHE A 20 5.16 2.46 10.54
CA PHE A 20 5.92 1.87 11.66
C PHE A 20 5.72 2.61 12.98
N ALA A 21 5.38 3.91 12.94
CA ALA A 21 5.04 4.67 14.14
C ALA A 21 3.67 4.29 14.76
N LEU A 22 2.84 3.51 14.06
CA LEU A 22 1.56 3.05 14.60
C LEU A 22 1.76 1.85 15.53
N PRO A 23 1.25 1.89 16.78
CA PRO A 23 1.42 0.79 17.73
C PRO A 23 0.93 -0.55 17.18
N GLY A 24 1.81 -1.56 17.25
CA GLY A 24 1.52 -2.92 16.80
C GLY A 24 1.42 -3.09 15.28
N MET A 25 1.79 -2.08 14.48
CA MET A 25 1.84 -2.24 13.03
C MET A 25 3.04 -3.12 12.65
N ARG A 26 2.78 -4.20 11.92
CA ARG A 26 3.79 -5.08 11.33
C ARG A 26 3.71 -4.97 9.81
N VAL A 27 4.85 -5.05 9.13
CA VAL A 27 4.95 -4.94 7.67
C VAL A 27 5.61 -6.19 7.12
N TYR A 28 5.01 -6.78 6.10
CA TYR A 28 5.46 -8.02 5.52
C TYR A 28 5.52 -7.92 4.00
N GLU A 29 6.31 -8.82 3.41
CA GLU A 29 6.06 -9.23 2.04
C GLU A 29 4.68 -9.88 1.90
N ALA A 30 3.97 -9.47 0.87
CA ALA A 30 2.66 -10.01 0.54
C ALA A 30 2.76 -11.38 -0.13
N ALA A 31 3.79 -11.57 -0.95
CA ALA A 31 4.00 -12.78 -1.71
C ALA A 31 5.46 -12.90 -2.16
N VAL A 32 5.96 -14.13 -2.27
CA VAL A 32 7.29 -14.42 -2.81
C VAL A 32 7.24 -15.66 -3.70
N HIS A 33 8.01 -15.62 -4.78
CA HIS A 33 8.31 -16.79 -5.61
C HIS A 33 9.56 -17.49 -5.06
N GLY A 34 9.45 -18.80 -4.85
CA GLY A 34 10.58 -19.66 -4.53
C GLY A 34 10.57 -20.13 -3.09
N ASP A 35 11.71 -20.66 -2.68
CA ASP A 35 11.85 -21.39 -1.41
C ASP A 35 12.24 -20.49 -0.24
N ARG A 36 12.45 -19.18 -0.47
CA ARG A 36 12.73 -18.25 0.63
C ARG A 36 11.45 -17.92 1.40
N PRO A 37 11.50 -17.81 2.74
CA PRO A 37 10.35 -17.36 3.50
C PRO A 37 10.00 -15.90 3.19
N LEU A 38 8.72 -15.55 3.42
CA LEU A 38 8.28 -14.15 3.42
C LEU A 38 9.02 -13.37 4.50
N ARG A 39 9.49 -12.18 4.15
CA ARG A 39 10.17 -11.27 5.07
C ARG A 39 9.17 -10.45 5.87
N GLU A 40 9.45 -10.29 7.16
CA GLU A 40 8.95 -9.19 7.96
C GLU A 40 9.97 -8.05 7.92
N PHE A 41 9.48 -6.82 7.84
CA PHE A 41 10.29 -5.61 7.88
C PHE A 41 10.09 -4.92 9.23
N PHE A 42 11.18 -4.38 9.77
CA PHE A 42 11.21 -3.74 11.09
C PHE A 42 11.45 -2.23 11.02
N SER A 43 11.76 -1.69 9.83
CA SER A 43 11.97 -0.26 9.62
C SER A 43 11.57 0.20 8.22
N ALA A 44 11.39 1.52 8.07
CA ALA A 44 11.11 2.13 6.77
C ALA A 44 12.32 2.01 5.82
N GLU A 45 13.52 2.02 6.38
CA GLU A 45 14.79 1.87 5.69
C GLU A 45 14.93 0.46 5.09
N GLU A 46 14.60 -0.59 5.84
CA GLU A 46 14.59 -1.97 5.33
C GLU A 46 13.62 -2.14 4.16
N VAL A 47 12.43 -1.54 4.24
CA VAL A 47 11.46 -1.55 3.14
C VAL A 47 12.04 -0.85 1.91
N ARG A 48 12.66 0.33 2.08
CA ARG A 48 13.29 1.08 0.98
C ARG A 48 14.41 0.27 0.32
N GLU A 49 15.27 -0.36 1.11
CA GLU A 49 16.37 -1.19 0.61
C GLU A 49 15.85 -2.42 -0.16
N ALA A 50 14.84 -3.10 0.38
CA ALA A 50 14.22 -4.23 -0.28
C ALA A 50 13.57 -3.84 -1.61
N ARG A 51 12.91 -2.68 -1.69
CA ARG A 51 12.34 -2.15 -2.94
C ARG A 51 13.39 -1.72 -3.95
N ALA A 52 14.52 -1.18 -3.51
CA ALA A 52 15.62 -0.85 -4.40
C ALA A 52 16.20 -2.11 -5.06
N ALA A 53 16.27 -3.22 -4.31
CA ALA A 53 16.70 -4.51 -4.82
C ALA A 53 15.61 -5.22 -5.66
N GLU A 54 14.36 -5.16 -5.23
CA GLU A 54 13.20 -5.83 -5.82
C GLU A 54 12.05 -4.81 -6.05
N PRO A 55 12.06 -4.05 -7.16
CA PRO A 55 11.11 -2.93 -7.38
C PRO A 55 9.63 -3.31 -7.37
N TYR A 56 9.32 -4.58 -7.61
CA TYR A 56 7.96 -5.13 -7.68
C TYR A 56 7.56 -5.93 -6.43
N ILE A 57 8.33 -5.80 -5.34
CA ILE A 57 7.96 -6.40 -4.05
C ILE A 57 6.58 -5.90 -3.63
N SER A 58 5.69 -6.85 -3.35
CA SER A 58 4.35 -6.55 -2.84
C SER A 58 4.38 -6.60 -1.32
N LEU A 59 3.71 -5.65 -0.66
CA LEU A 59 3.76 -5.48 0.79
C LEU A 59 2.36 -5.50 1.40
N LYS A 60 2.25 -6.02 2.62
CA LYS A 60 1.03 -5.94 3.43
C LYS A 60 1.37 -5.46 4.84
N LEU A 61 0.43 -4.77 5.46
CA LEU A 61 0.52 -4.36 6.85
C LEU A 61 -0.51 -5.10 7.70
N HIS A 62 -0.14 -5.40 8.94
CA HIS A 62 -0.98 -6.07 9.92
C HIS A 62 -0.95 -5.30 11.25
N PRO A 63 -2.07 -4.70 11.68
CA PRO A 63 -2.23 -4.19 13.03
C PRO A 63 -2.35 -5.36 14.02
N SER A 64 -1.24 -5.87 14.55
CA SER A 64 -1.21 -7.10 15.34
C SER A 64 -2.06 -7.06 16.61
N LEU A 65 -2.25 -5.87 17.18
CA LEU A 65 -3.12 -5.64 18.34
C LEU A 65 -4.62 -5.82 18.04
N ALA A 66 -5.00 -5.93 16.76
CA ALA A 66 -6.38 -6.15 16.35
C ALA A 66 -6.74 -7.63 16.16
N GLY A 67 -5.84 -8.57 16.47
CA GLY A 67 -6.05 -10.00 16.21
C GLY A 67 -5.97 -10.33 14.71
N GLY A 68 -6.59 -11.44 14.31
CA GLY A 68 -6.64 -11.82 12.89
C GLY A 68 -5.26 -12.09 12.29
N ALA A 69 -4.40 -12.79 13.04
CA ALA A 69 -3.02 -13.02 12.65
C ALA A 69 -2.93 -13.65 11.25
N PRO A 70 -2.16 -13.06 10.33
CA PRO A 70 -2.15 -13.54 8.96
C PRO A 70 -1.62 -14.97 8.87
N VAL A 71 -2.12 -15.69 7.88
CA VAL A 71 -1.79 -17.08 7.60
C VAL A 71 -0.96 -17.13 6.33
N LEU A 72 0.01 -18.05 6.30
CA LEU A 72 0.76 -18.38 5.10
C LEU A 72 -0.08 -19.30 4.21
N ASP A 73 -0.39 -18.84 3.01
CA ASP A 73 -1.00 -19.64 1.96
C ASP A 73 0.11 -20.14 1.01
N LEU A 74 0.12 -21.46 0.80
CA LEU A 74 1.06 -22.17 -0.05
C LEU A 74 0.30 -22.75 -1.24
N THR A 75 -0.07 -21.88 -2.18
CA THR A 75 -0.87 -22.27 -3.34
C THR A 75 0.02 -22.44 -4.58
N PRO A 76 -0.03 -23.59 -5.28
CA PRO A 76 0.54 -23.73 -6.62
C PRO A 76 -0.13 -22.73 -7.57
N ARG A 77 0.64 -21.92 -8.29
CA ARG A 77 0.11 -20.80 -9.06
C ARG A 77 -0.70 -21.20 -10.30
N ASP A 78 -0.58 -22.46 -10.76
CA ASP A 78 -1.19 -22.90 -12.00
C ASP A 78 -2.19 -24.04 -11.75
N ASP A 79 -3.48 -23.71 -11.88
CA ASP A 79 -4.61 -24.64 -11.93
C ASP A 79 -4.77 -25.28 -13.32
N ARG A 80 -4.04 -24.79 -14.34
CA ARG A 80 -4.07 -25.27 -15.72
C ARG A 80 -2.89 -26.19 -16.08
N ASN A 81 -1.80 -26.13 -15.32
CA ASN A 81 -0.72 -27.11 -15.37
C ASN A 81 -0.44 -27.64 -13.96
N PRO A 82 -0.66 -28.93 -13.67
CA PRO A 82 -0.30 -29.49 -12.39
C PRO A 82 1.19 -29.24 -12.14
N PRO A 83 1.58 -28.85 -10.91
CA PRO A 83 2.97 -28.56 -10.62
C PRO A 83 3.84 -29.80 -10.90
N GLU A 84 4.81 -29.66 -11.79
CA GLU A 84 5.86 -30.67 -11.94
C GLU A 84 6.61 -30.81 -10.59
N PRO A 85 7.16 -31.98 -10.27
CA PRO A 85 8.01 -32.15 -9.09
C PRO A 85 9.17 -31.14 -9.14
N GLY A 86 9.16 -30.15 -8.22
CA GLY A 86 10.11 -29.02 -8.22
C GLY A 86 9.51 -27.66 -8.61
N ASN A 87 8.21 -27.57 -8.88
CA ASN A 87 7.58 -26.29 -9.21
C ASN A 87 7.47 -25.35 -8.00
N ILE A 88 7.89 -24.11 -8.24
CA ILE A 88 7.95 -23.00 -7.30
C ILE A 88 6.55 -22.70 -6.75
N LEU A 89 6.31 -23.05 -5.49
CA LEU A 89 5.11 -22.62 -4.77
C LEU A 89 5.12 -21.10 -4.64
N LEU A 90 3.97 -20.47 -4.85
CA LEU A 90 3.78 -19.08 -4.51
C LEU A 90 3.40 -19.03 -3.03
N GLN A 91 4.30 -18.48 -2.21
CA GLN A 91 4.01 -18.23 -0.81
C GLN A 91 3.31 -16.88 -0.71
N GLN A 92 2.12 -16.81 -0.11
CA GLN A 92 1.37 -15.58 0.07
C GLN A 92 0.94 -15.38 1.51
N LEU A 93 0.99 -14.14 1.98
CA LEU A 93 0.40 -13.76 3.25
C LEU A 93 -1.08 -13.43 3.05
N ILE A 94 -1.98 -14.20 3.66
CA ILE A 94 -3.42 -13.98 3.57
C ILE A 94 -4.03 -13.74 4.96
N GLY A 95 -5.15 -13.03 5.01
CA GLY A 95 -5.87 -12.80 6.27
C GLY A 95 -6.95 -11.73 6.11
N PRO A 96 -7.98 -11.76 6.98
CA PRO A 96 -9.07 -10.78 6.96
C PRO A 96 -8.63 -9.40 7.50
N ALA A 97 -7.66 -9.37 8.43
CA ALA A 97 -7.15 -8.18 9.10
C ALA A 97 -5.86 -7.64 8.46
N LEU A 98 -5.74 -7.71 7.12
CA LEU A 98 -4.60 -7.18 6.38
C LEU A 98 -4.93 -5.86 5.68
N ILE A 99 -3.93 -4.97 5.66
CA ILE A 99 -3.91 -3.77 4.83
C ILE A 99 -3.02 -4.05 3.63
N ASN A 100 -3.61 -4.08 2.44
CA ASN A 100 -2.88 -4.23 1.19
C ASN A 100 -2.21 -2.92 0.81
N CYS A 101 -0.93 -2.98 0.46
CA CYS A 101 -0.19 -1.90 -0.17
C CYS A 101 -0.02 -2.20 -1.66
N THR A 102 -0.54 -1.32 -2.49
CA THR A 102 -0.22 -1.29 -3.91
C THR A 102 0.52 0.00 -4.20
N TRP A 103 1.83 -0.11 -4.39
CA TRP A 103 2.68 1.02 -4.68
C TRP A 103 3.08 0.99 -6.16
N TYR A 104 2.64 1.98 -6.91
CA TYR A 104 2.89 2.00 -8.35
C TYR A 104 4.18 2.74 -8.73
N GLY A 105 4.64 3.68 -7.90
CA GLY A 105 5.86 4.45 -8.16
C GLY A 105 5.91 5.03 -9.59
N TRP A 106 7.11 5.06 -10.17
CA TRP A 106 7.34 5.54 -11.54
C TRP A 106 6.90 4.53 -12.59
N MET A 107 6.03 4.93 -13.52
CA MET A 107 5.95 4.26 -14.80
C MET A 107 7.19 4.59 -15.62
N ARG A 108 7.91 3.56 -16.10
CA ARG A 108 9.09 3.69 -16.98
C ARG A 108 8.74 4.09 -18.42
N THR A 109 7.65 4.81 -18.62
CA THR A 109 7.26 5.38 -19.92
C THR A 109 7.72 6.83 -20.01
N SER A 110 7.87 7.35 -21.22
CA SER A 110 8.13 8.79 -21.46
C SER A 110 6.80 9.49 -21.79
N PRO A 111 6.44 10.61 -21.12
CA PRO A 111 7.11 11.21 -19.97
C PRO A 111 7.01 10.34 -18.71
N LYS A 112 7.93 10.52 -17.74
CA LYS A 112 7.89 9.82 -16.45
C LYS A 112 6.56 10.12 -15.77
N CYS A 113 5.69 9.11 -15.71
CA CYS A 113 4.35 9.25 -15.17
C CYS A 113 4.25 8.55 -13.82
N LEU A 114 3.79 9.27 -12.80
CA LEU A 114 3.56 8.72 -11.47
C LEU A 114 2.10 8.27 -11.35
N GLN A 115 1.87 7.00 -11.04
CA GLN A 115 0.54 6.47 -10.75
C GLN A 115 0.23 6.57 -9.24
N ASN A 116 -1.05 6.63 -8.88
CA ASN A 116 -1.44 6.73 -7.48
C ASN A 116 -1.25 5.40 -6.74
N SER A 117 -0.44 5.41 -5.70
CA SER A 117 -0.37 4.32 -4.72
C SER A 117 -1.66 4.22 -3.91
N VAL A 118 -1.95 3.03 -3.38
CA VAL A 118 -3.18 2.72 -2.66
C VAL A 118 -2.90 1.84 -1.45
N PHE A 119 -3.39 2.27 -0.28
CA PHE A 119 -3.59 1.37 0.86
C PHE A 119 -5.07 1.01 0.95
N SER A 120 -5.37 -0.28 0.98
CA SER A 120 -6.74 -0.78 1.04
C SER A 120 -6.88 -1.90 2.06
N ALA A 121 -8.03 -1.97 2.70
CA ALA A 121 -8.34 -2.98 3.70
C ALA A 121 -9.82 -3.32 3.66
N TRP A 122 -10.17 -4.54 4.07
CA TRP A 122 -11.56 -4.92 4.28
C TRP A 122 -12.19 -4.07 5.39
N ASN A 123 -13.48 -3.78 5.26
CA ASN A 123 -14.31 -3.42 6.41
C ASN A 123 -15.02 -4.70 6.89
N PRO A 124 -15.64 -4.71 8.10
CA PRO A 124 -16.21 -5.93 8.67
C PRO A 124 -17.29 -6.55 7.77
N ALA A 125 -18.18 -5.73 7.23
CA ALA A 125 -19.23 -6.18 6.32
C ALA A 125 -18.67 -6.78 5.02
N GLY A 126 -17.61 -6.18 4.47
CA GLY A 126 -16.94 -6.68 3.27
C GLY A 126 -16.23 -8.00 3.53
N ALA A 127 -15.53 -8.12 4.66
CA ALA A 127 -14.87 -9.38 5.04
C ALA A 127 -15.88 -10.53 5.15
N ARG A 128 -17.01 -10.31 5.84
CA ARG A 128 -18.07 -11.33 5.97
C ARG A 128 -18.74 -11.71 4.66
N SER A 129 -18.93 -10.74 3.75
CA SER A 129 -19.67 -11.00 2.51
C SER A 129 -18.83 -11.54 1.36
N ARG A 130 -17.50 -11.40 1.40
CA ARG A 130 -16.64 -11.68 0.24
C ARG A 130 -15.36 -12.45 0.56
N SER A 131 -15.04 -12.67 1.82
CA SER A 131 -13.88 -13.47 2.19
C SER A 131 -14.20 -14.96 2.22
N ILE A 132 -13.15 -15.77 2.16
CA ILE A 132 -13.21 -17.23 2.30
C ILE A 132 -13.06 -17.69 3.77
N TYR A 133 -12.92 -16.75 4.71
CA TYR A 133 -12.63 -17.06 6.11
C TYR A 133 -13.90 -17.44 6.88
N SER A 134 -13.77 -18.33 7.85
CA SER A 134 -14.87 -18.72 8.74
C SER A 134 -15.34 -17.54 9.61
N ASP A 135 -16.62 -17.55 10.00
CA ASP A 135 -17.15 -16.53 10.91
C ASP A 135 -16.39 -16.48 12.24
N GLU A 136 -15.98 -17.63 12.79
CA GLU A 136 -15.15 -17.70 14.00
C GLU A 136 -13.83 -16.91 13.84
N TYR A 137 -13.15 -17.08 12.70
CA TYR A 137 -11.92 -16.34 12.44
C TYR A 137 -12.17 -14.85 12.21
N LEU A 138 -13.29 -14.49 11.59
CA LEU A 138 -13.71 -13.09 11.43
C LEU A 138 -14.12 -12.46 12.77
N ASP A 139 -14.63 -13.25 13.72
CA ASP A 139 -15.05 -12.81 15.04
C ASP A 139 -13.86 -12.60 16.00
N ASP A 140 -12.73 -13.28 15.77
CA ASP A 140 -11.46 -13.06 16.49
C ASP A 140 -10.80 -11.70 16.18
N VAL A 141 -11.21 -11.05 15.08
CA VAL A 141 -10.70 -9.73 14.72
C VAL A 141 -11.40 -8.64 15.54
N ASP A 142 -10.63 -7.86 16.31
CA ASP A 142 -11.11 -6.57 16.84
C ASP A 142 -11.20 -5.55 15.70
N TRP A 143 -12.32 -5.59 15.01
CA TRP A 143 -12.64 -4.72 13.88
C TRP A 143 -12.64 -3.23 14.24
N LYS A 144 -12.93 -2.88 15.50
CA LYS A 144 -12.92 -1.50 15.97
C LYS A 144 -11.48 -1.00 16.09
N MET A 145 -10.60 -1.81 16.68
CA MET A 145 -9.16 -1.53 16.73
C MET A 145 -8.57 -1.46 15.33
N PHE A 146 -8.81 -2.48 14.49
CA PHE A 146 -8.33 -2.53 13.11
C PHE A 146 -8.73 -1.27 12.32
N THR A 147 -10.02 -0.93 12.34
CA THR A 147 -10.56 0.26 11.66
C THR A 147 -9.96 1.55 12.21
N SER A 148 -9.78 1.64 13.53
CA SER A 148 -9.16 2.80 14.17
C SER A 148 -7.71 2.99 13.72
N THR A 149 -6.92 1.91 13.73
CA THR A 149 -5.52 1.94 13.28
C THR A 149 -5.40 2.29 11.81
N PHE A 150 -6.20 1.69 10.94
CA PHE A 150 -6.22 2.05 9.52
C PHE A 150 -6.60 3.52 9.31
N ARG A 151 -7.63 4.02 10.00
CA ARG A 151 -8.03 5.44 9.92
C ARG A 151 -6.96 6.40 10.42
N LYS A 152 -6.17 6.02 11.43
CA LYS A 152 -5.02 6.81 11.90
C LYS A 152 -3.97 6.93 10.78
N LEU A 153 -3.62 5.82 10.12
CA LEU A 153 -2.71 5.82 8.97
C LEU A 153 -3.24 6.71 7.85
N GLN A 154 -4.51 6.54 7.48
CA GLN A 154 -5.15 7.38 6.45
C GLN A 154 -5.08 8.87 6.80
N ARG A 155 -5.33 9.23 8.06
CA ARG A 155 -5.27 10.62 8.53
C ARG A 155 -3.85 11.17 8.50
N GLN A 156 -2.84 10.38 8.87
CA GLN A 156 -1.44 10.81 8.81
C GLN A 156 -1.02 11.11 7.36
N ILE A 157 -1.32 10.21 6.42
CA ILE A 157 -1.08 10.43 4.98
C ILE A 157 -1.85 11.65 4.47
N HIS A 158 -3.12 11.81 4.88
CA HIS A 158 -3.93 12.98 4.53
C HIS A 158 -3.33 14.31 5.00
N ASN A 159 -2.75 14.30 6.20
CA ASN A 159 -2.14 15.48 6.80
C ASN A 159 -0.80 15.82 6.15
N MET A 160 -0.04 14.82 5.71
CA MET A 160 1.19 15.00 4.95
C MET A 160 0.94 15.56 3.54
N ALA A 161 -0.21 15.24 2.93
CA ALA A 161 -0.52 15.70 1.59
C ALA A 161 -0.64 17.23 1.48
N VAL A 162 -0.01 17.81 0.46
CA VAL A 162 0.01 19.26 0.19
C VAL A 162 -0.88 19.67 -0.98
N ALA A 163 -1.31 18.71 -1.80
CA ALA A 163 -2.27 18.93 -2.87
C ALA A 163 -3.19 17.71 -3.04
N LYS A 164 -4.15 17.80 -3.97
CA LYS A 164 -5.03 16.69 -4.35
C LYS A 164 -5.48 16.80 -5.81
N ILE A 165 -5.79 15.65 -6.41
CA ILE A 165 -6.47 15.52 -7.70
C ILE A 165 -7.77 14.75 -7.46
N GLY A 166 -8.92 15.40 -7.61
CA GLY A 166 -10.19 14.83 -7.16
C GLY A 166 -10.15 14.44 -5.68
N SER A 167 -10.30 13.14 -5.39
CA SER A 167 -10.18 12.57 -4.03
C SER A 167 -8.77 12.06 -3.69
N VAL A 168 -7.87 11.96 -4.68
CA VAL A 168 -6.52 11.39 -4.55
C VAL A 168 -5.57 12.46 -4.04
N ARG A 169 -4.72 12.11 -3.07
CA ARG A 169 -3.79 13.05 -2.45
C ARG A 169 -2.49 13.15 -3.22
N VAL A 170 -1.82 14.30 -3.17
CA VAL A 170 -0.48 14.49 -3.74
C VAL A 170 0.45 14.85 -2.59
N LEU A 171 1.49 14.04 -2.40
CA LEU A 171 2.48 14.21 -1.34
C LEU A 171 3.56 15.24 -1.72
N PRO A 172 4.33 15.75 -0.73
CA PRO A 172 5.20 16.90 -0.93
C PRO A 172 6.24 16.76 -2.05
N ASP A 173 6.98 15.64 -2.10
CA ASP A 173 8.04 15.48 -3.11
C ASP A 173 7.45 15.23 -4.50
N ALA A 174 6.34 14.49 -4.59
CA ALA A 174 5.57 14.36 -5.83
C ALA A 174 5.11 15.72 -6.38
N LEU A 175 4.61 16.62 -5.52
CA LEU A 175 4.23 17.96 -5.95
C LEU A 175 5.46 18.79 -6.40
N ARG A 176 6.58 18.67 -5.67
CA ARG A 176 7.82 19.38 -6.02
C ARG A 176 8.30 19.00 -7.43
N LEU A 177 8.37 17.71 -7.73
CA LEU A 177 8.79 17.21 -9.04
C LEU A 177 7.78 17.55 -10.15
N LEU A 178 6.49 17.57 -9.82
CA LEU A 178 5.44 17.98 -10.76
C LEU A 178 5.56 19.47 -11.10
N ALA A 179 5.91 20.31 -10.12
CA ALA A 179 6.08 21.75 -10.30
C ALA A 179 7.36 22.11 -11.07
N SER A 180 8.36 21.23 -11.11
CA SER A 180 9.57 21.37 -11.92
C SER A 180 9.48 20.73 -13.31
N ASP A 181 8.29 20.24 -13.70
CA ASP A 181 8.05 19.49 -14.95
C ASP A 181 8.98 18.28 -15.15
N GLU A 182 9.56 17.75 -14.06
CA GLU A 182 10.39 16.53 -14.10
C GLU A 182 9.52 15.28 -14.31
N ILE A 183 8.24 15.38 -13.92
CA ILE A 183 7.28 14.28 -13.89
C ILE A 183 5.90 14.77 -14.30
N ALA A 184 5.07 13.85 -14.80
CA ALA A 184 3.63 14.01 -14.87
C ALA A 184 2.95 13.05 -13.89
N LEU A 185 1.74 13.37 -13.46
CA LEU A 185 0.90 12.42 -12.73
C LEU A 185 -0.03 11.70 -13.72
N TRP A 186 -0.17 10.39 -13.60
CA TRP A 186 -1.16 9.64 -14.37
C TRP A 186 -2.47 9.59 -13.58
N GLY A 187 -3.48 10.32 -14.04
CA GLY A 187 -4.80 10.36 -13.41
C GLY A 187 -5.89 10.09 -14.44
N TRP A 188 -6.75 9.11 -14.19
CA TRP A 188 -8.00 8.91 -14.96
C TRP A 188 -7.81 8.75 -16.48
N GLY A 189 -6.67 8.25 -16.93
CA GLY A 189 -6.38 8.02 -18.36
C GLY A 189 -5.66 9.18 -19.05
N GLU A 190 -5.28 10.23 -18.32
CA GLU A 190 -4.54 11.37 -18.86
C GLU A 190 -3.34 11.76 -17.99
N ASN A 191 -2.41 12.50 -18.61
CA ASN A 191 -1.29 13.13 -17.92
C ASN A 191 -1.75 14.44 -17.27
N VAL A 192 -1.55 14.56 -15.97
CA VAL A 192 -1.83 15.76 -15.18
C VAL A 192 -0.50 16.48 -14.91
N THR A 193 -0.43 17.75 -15.31
CA THR A 193 0.68 18.68 -15.05
C THR A 193 0.30 19.69 -13.96
N ILE A 194 1.24 20.52 -13.51
CA ILE A 194 1.01 21.57 -12.50
C ILE A 194 -0.08 22.59 -12.93
N SER A 195 -0.24 22.81 -14.24
CA SER A 195 -1.24 23.72 -14.82
C SER A 195 -2.64 23.10 -14.98
N SER A 196 -2.80 21.80 -14.67
CA SER A 196 -4.09 21.13 -14.83
C SER A 196 -5.15 21.69 -13.88
N PRO A 197 -6.38 21.96 -14.35
CA PRO A 197 -7.49 22.40 -13.49
C PRO A 197 -7.92 21.33 -12.49
N HIS A 198 -7.52 20.07 -12.68
CA HIS A 198 -7.83 18.98 -11.75
C HIS A 198 -6.96 18.99 -10.50
N LEU A 199 -5.85 19.73 -10.50
CA LEU A 199 -4.92 19.83 -9.39
C LEU A 199 -5.30 20.97 -8.44
N LEU A 200 -5.58 20.62 -7.19
CA LEU A 200 -5.93 21.56 -6.13
C LEU A 200 -4.81 21.58 -5.07
N ILE A 201 -4.02 22.65 -5.05
CA ILE A 201 -2.94 22.86 -4.08
C ILE A 201 -3.52 23.45 -2.79
N LYS A 202 -3.12 22.91 -1.63
CA LYS A 202 -3.48 23.52 -0.34
C LYS A 202 -2.72 24.84 -0.22
N THR A 203 -3.44 25.96 -0.28
CA THR A 203 -2.87 27.24 0.15
C THR A 203 -2.80 27.24 1.67
N THR A 204 -1.60 27.02 2.22
CA THR A 204 -1.37 27.25 3.64
C THR A 204 -1.55 28.75 3.87
N ARG A 205 -2.63 29.17 4.54
CA ARG A 205 -2.70 30.53 5.06
C ARG A 205 -1.56 30.65 6.07
N LEU A 206 -0.55 31.44 5.75
CA LEU A 206 0.40 31.94 6.72
C LEU A 206 -0.41 32.76 7.71
N ASN A 207 -0.65 32.20 8.90
CA ASN A 207 -1.13 32.95 10.07
C ASN A 207 0.08 33.34 10.91
#